data_AF-G8B5W3-F1
#
_entry.id   AF-G8B5W3-F1
#
_cell.length_a   1.000
_cell.length_b   1.000
_cell.length_c   1.000
_cell.angle_alpha   90.00
_cell.angle_beta   90.00
_cell.angle_gamma   90.00
#
_symmetry.space_group_name_H-M   'P 1'
#
loop_
_entity.id
_entity.type
_entity.pdbx_description
1 polymer ?
#
loop_
_entity_poly.entity_id
_entity_poly.type
_entity_poly.pdbx_seq_one_letter_code
_entity_poly.pdbx_strand_id
1 'polypeptide(L)'
;MGFTREQAEVALEKTNNNPEQAIEYLFGGGTEEKHPGEAQMFDEDYNVNNDYNINSGTVAITNPQDIPQFPLSESQEYAYSSGWGTESEQLDLNECFLFQDPKAFLRNKESMPAVVPKSGNTPGRFVIPLYVILCQIPAFDRILLSKDLRQEWNETWFTDEPEEATSTQDENETYIAAIQRLIGFFTPASERSFISSEGFYNKVSETFKAHEFEDWDELLTILGKDLVKSLKLVSEHEFDLLDSQAVDQEGHIKIFKTVNIDSDCREPTLVDSICKLLWSPESYEIKSIAPILGIQVSPSESGRQAPSLKVEESFYPALFTSKYRPLVEQMDAKRIHSAKQRTIITSRIMSLSSFEGKKVRGFLDKAKIYMDQVGEKETYEDLTKLSESIRNESSQLNETLKKTNSEYAKLDTTNQDNTVEEIKKDDTLDIPSKYQLVGVVFSDLRYAYRTANNDWVLFLADAPNGVVIDFQSTRCTFGEVRSYVEDEPNDKFIFLVYADEGTLRDEQLELPPNLKSFFSKDNEFLHNQIEKAENGNVEITQIDDSSHEDVDRKDSDGEVKLDSTSEVKPDSASDLIDI
;
A
#
# COMPACT_ATOMS: atom_id res chain seq x y z
N MET A 1 -0.18 -48.78 21.12
CA MET A 1 -0.87 -47.73 20.34
C MET A 1 -2.34 -48.06 20.04
N GLY A 2 -2.77 -49.33 19.99
CA GLY A 2 -4.19 -49.70 19.87
C GLY A 2 -4.45 -50.66 18.70
N PHE A 3 -3.54 -50.67 17.74
CA PHE A 3 -3.48 -51.58 16.59
C PHE A 3 -3.20 -53.03 17.01
N THR A 4 -3.64 -53.98 16.18
CA THR A 4 -3.29 -55.40 16.33
C THR A 4 -1.85 -55.67 15.86
N ARG A 5 -1.33 -56.85 16.19
CA ARG A 5 0.00 -57.29 15.74
C ARG A 5 0.09 -57.32 14.20
N GLU A 6 -0.91 -57.92 13.56
CA GLU A 6 -1.02 -58.05 12.10
C GLU A 6 -1.03 -56.68 11.40
N GLN A 7 -1.72 -55.69 11.98
CA GLN A 7 -1.72 -54.31 11.47
C GLN A 7 -0.33 -53.67 11.53
N ALA A 8 0.41 -53.88 12.63
CA ALA A 8 1.76 -53.35 12.79
C ALA A 8 2.78 -54.04 11.85
N GLU A 9 2.65 -55.35 11.64
CA GLU A 9 3.49 -56.11 10.70
C GLU A 9 3.25 -55.64 9.25
N VAL A 10 1.98 -55.50 8.81
CA VAL A 10 1.64 -54.96 7.46
C VAL A 10 2.06 -53.50 7.27
N ALA A 11 2.04 -52.68 8.33
CA ALA A 11 2.52 -51.30 8.26
C ALA A 11 4.04 -51.24 8.04
N LEU A 12 4.81 -52.05 8.78
CA LEU A 12 6.27 -52.14 8.62
C LEU A 12 6.68 -52.72 7.27
N GLU A 13 5.96 -53.71 6.75
CA GLU A 13 6.20 -54.24 5.38
C GLU A 13 6.02 -53.14 4.32
N LYS A 14 5.01 -52.27 4.46
CA LYS A 14 4.77 -51.16 3.53
C LYS A 14 5.75 -50.00 3.64
N THR A 15 6.39 -49.78 4.79
CA THR A 15 7.31 -48.66 5.01
C THR A 15 8.77 -49.09 5.10
N ASN A 16 9.15 -50.21 4.47
CA ASN A 16 10.51 -50.76 4.47
C ASN A 16 11.11 -50.91 5.89
N ASN A 17 10.28 -51.32 6.85
CA ASN A 17 10.59 -51.44 8.29
C ASN A 17 10.95 -50.11 8.99
N ASN A 18 10.70 -48.94 8.38
CA ASN A 18 10.80 -47.66 9.08
C ASN A 18 9.65 -47.53 10.11
N PRO A 19 9.94 -47.50 11.43
CA PRO A 19 8.90 -47.49 12.46
C PRO A 19 8.13 -46.15 12.53
N GLU A 20 8.74 -45.04 12.14
CA GLU A 20 8.12 -43.71 12.22
C GLU A 20 7.05 -43.58 11.13
N GLN A 21 7.41 -43.94 9.89
CA GLN A 21 6.47 -44.03 8.77
C GLN A 21 5.41 -45.12 8.99
N ALA A 22 5.75 -46.25 9.63
CA ALA A 22 4.76 -47.28 9.97
C ALA A 22 3.72 -46.76 10.96
N ILE A 23 4.13 -45.93 11.93
CA ILE A 23 3.22 -45.26 12.87
C ILE A 23 2.34 -44.25 12.12
N GLU A 24 2.90 -43.45 11.23
CA GLU A 24 2.17 -42.47 10.41
C GLU A 24 1.10 -43.15 9.53
N TYR A 25 1.46 -44.22 8.82
CA TYR A 25 0.55 -45.06 8.04
C TYR A 25 -0.58 -45.66 8.89
N LEU A 26 -0.28 -46.12 10.12
CA LEU A 26 -1.27 -46.65 11.06
C LEU A 26 -2.24 -45.58 11.59
N PHE A 27 -1.84 -44.30 11.62
CA PHE A 27 -2.69 -43.18 11.99
C PHE A 27 -3.37 -42.50 10.79
N GLY A 28 -3.16 -42.99 9.56
CA GLY A 28 -3.81 -42.49 8.35
C GLY A 28 -3.11 -41.30 7.68
N GLY A 29 -1.84 -41.04 8.02
CA GLY A 29 -0.98 -40.19 7.21
C GLY A 29 -0.75 -40.82 5.83
N GLY A 30 -0.85 -40.02 4.78
CA GLY A 30 -0.71 -40.49 3.40
C GLY A 30 0.75 -40.81 3.07
N THR A 31 1.03 -42.06 2.69
CA THR A 31 2.36 -42.46 2.22
C THR A 31 2.63 -41.91 0.82
N GLU A 32 3.55 -40.96 0.69
CA GLU A 32 4.21 -40.67 -0.58
C GLU A 32 5.00 -41.90 -1.05
N GLU A 33 4.73 -42.39 -2.25
CA GLU A 33 5.44 -43.54 -2.83
C GLU A 33 6.84 -43.14 -3.34
N LYS A 34 7.86 -43.21 -2.47
CA LYS A 34 9.26 -43.05 -2.87
C LYS A 34 9.85 -44.36 -3.38
N HIS A 35 9.90 -44.50 -4.71
CA HIS A 35 10.79 -45.49 -5.35
C HIS A 35 12.28 -45.09 -5.21
N PRO A 36 13.24 -46.05 -5.29
CA PRO A 36 14.47 -45.95 -4.49
C PRO A 36 15.80 -45.90 -5.28
N GLY A 37 16.81 -45.27 -4.65
CA GLY A 37 18.25 -45.50 -4.88
C GLY A 37 18.84 -44.92 -6.17
N GLU A 38 20.15 -44.69 -6.31
CA GLU A 38 21.34 -44.70 -5.42
C GLU A 38 22.40 -43.81 -6.14
N ALA A 39 23.52 -43.32 -5.59
CA ALA A 39 24.25 -43.57 -4.34
C ALA A 39 24.96 -42.28 -3.85
N GLN A 40 25.50 -42.30 -2.63
CA GLN A 40 26.48 -41.32 -2.15
C GLN A 40 27.91 -41.79 -2.45
N MET A 41 28.82 -40.86 -2.77
CA MET A 41 30.27 -41.02 -2.57
C MET A 41 30.88 -39.71 -2.04
N PHE A 42 31.77 -39.86 -1.07
CA PHE A 42 32.76 -38.86 -0.65
C PHE A 42 33.91 -38.81 -1.71
N ASP A 43 34.86 -37.87 -1.76
CA ASP A 43 35.45 -36.98 -0.74
C ASP A 43 35.82 -35.58 -1.30
N GLU A 44 36.04 -34.64 -0.37
CA GLU A 44 36.94 -33.45 -0.32
C GLU A 44 37.23 -32.52 -1.54
N ASP A 45 37.32 -31.22 -1.21
CA ASP A 45 37.98 -30.09 -1.90
C ASP A 45 37.75 -29.83 -3.41
N TYR A 46 36.96 -28.79 -3.72
CA TYR A 46 37.47 -27.56 -4.38
C TYR A 46 36.53 -26.37 -4.15
N ASN A 47 37.01 -25.15 -4.40
CA ASN A 47 36.37 -23.85 -4.04
C ASN A 47 35.78 -23.13 -5.28
N VAL A 48 35.06 -22.02 -5.03
CA VAL A 48 34.71 -20.87 -5.93
C VAL A 48 33.28 -20.82 -6.53
N ASN A 49 32.48 -19.93 -5.94
CA ASN A 49 31.38 -19.08 -6.49
C ASN A 49 30.06 -19.69 -7.02
N ASN A 50 29.04 -18.79 -7.02
CA ASN A 50 27.78 -18.68 -7.79
C ASN A 50 27.38 -19.83 -8.76
N ASP A 51 26.10 -20.18 -8.92
CA ASP A 51 25.01 -19.22 -9.17
C ASP A 51 23.57 -19.72 -8.84
N TYR A 52 22.56 -18.89 -9.13
CA TYR A 52 21.13 -19.18 -8.97
C TYR A 52 20.66 -20.46 -9.69
N ASN A 53 19.86 -21.28 -9.01
CA ASN A 53 19.23 -22.48 -9.58
C ASN A 53 17.70 -22.32 -9.66
N ILE A 54 17.21 -21.93 -10.83
CA ILE A 54 15.78 -21.76 -11.17
C ILE A 54 15.41 -22.82 -12.22
N ASN A 55 14.15 -23.29 -12.21
CA ASN A 55 13.53 -24.28 -13.14
C ASN A 55 13.70 -25.78 -12.82
N SER A 56 13.22 -26.21 -11.65
CA SER A 56 12.87 -27.62 -11.40
C SER A 56 11.51 -28.00 -12.04
N GLY A 57 11.46 -28.08 -13.38
CA GLY A 57 10.20 -28.34 -14.10
C GLY A 57 10.30 -28.91 -15.53
N THR A 58 11.49 -29.27 -16.02
CA THR A 58 11.69 -29.74 -17.40
C THR A 58 11.81 -31.26 -17.52
N VAL A 59 11.15 -31.86 -18.51
CA VAL A 59 11.26 -33.29 -18.82
C VAL A 59 12.54 -33.53 -19.65
N ALA A 60 13.37 -34.49 -19.23
CA ALA A 60 14.60 -34.83 -19.93
C ALA A 60 14.31 -35.51 -21.29
N ILE A 61 14.51 -34.78 -22.39
CA ILE A 61 14.37 -35.29 -23.76
C ILE A 61 15.56 -36.20 -24.08
N THR A 62 15.32 -37.50 -24.20
CA THR A 62 16.36 -38.52 -24.48
C THR A 62 16.62 -38.77 -25.97
N ASN A 63 15.78 -38.22 -26.87
CA ASN A 63 15.95 -38.33 -28.31
C ASN A 63 15.79 -36.94 -28.99
N PRO A 64 16.86 -36.33 -29.51
CA PRO A 64 16.79 -35.02 -30.18
C PRO A 64 15.95 -34.97 -31.47
N GLN A 65 15.52 -36.12 -32.01
CA GLN A 65 14.68 -36.18 -33.21
C GLN A 65 13.16 -36.02 -32.92
N ASP A 66 12.72 -36.17 -31.66
CA ASP A 66 11.30 -36.09 -31.29
C ASP A 66 10.82 -34.64 -30.99
N ILE A 67 11.68 -33.64 -31.22
CA ILE A 67 11.35 -32.22 -31.05
C ILE A 67 10.59 -31.72 -32.31
N PRO A 68 9.35 -31.21 -32.19
CA PRO A 68 8.65 -30.60 -33.31
C PRO A 68 9.42 -29.39 -33.86
N GLN A 69 9.62 -29.32 -35.17
CA GLN A 69 10.21 -28.14 -35.81
C GLN A 69 9.17 -27.01 -35.86
N PHE A 70 9.16 -26.17 -34.83
CA PHE A 70 8.46 -24.89 -34.86
C PHE A 70 9.17 -23.95 -35.85
N PRO A 71 8.44 -23.24 -36.73
CA PRO A 71 9.04 -22.26 -37.62
C PRO A 71 9.58 -21.09 -36.79
N LEU A 72 10.89 -20.84 -36.90
CA LEU A 72 11.54 -19.71 -36.25
C LEU A 72 11.06 -18.40 -36.88
N SER A 73 10.20 -17.66 -36.17
CA SER A 73 10.08 -16.22 -36.34
C SER A 73 11.18 -15.55 -35.51
N GLU A 74 11.71 -14.43 -36.00
CA GLU A 74 12.99 -13.87 -35.55
C GLU A 74 13.05 -13.59 -34.03
N SER A 75 13.91 -14.34 -33.34
CA SER A 75 14.17 -14.19 -31.91
C SER A 75 15.36 -13.24 -31.68
N GLN A 76 15.14 -12.15 -30.95
CA GLN A 76 16.23 -11.25 -30.53
C GLN A 76 17.18 -11.95 -29.54
N GLU A 77 18.48 -11.70 -29.67
CA GLU A 77 19.51 -12.28 -28.80
C GLU A 77 19.61 -11.49 -27.48
N TYR A 78 19.27 -12.13 -26.35
CA TYR A 78 19.54 -11.57 -25.02
C TYR A 78 20.97 -11.88 -24.58
N ALA A 79 21.91 -10.98 -24.89
CA ALA A 79 23.28 -11.06 -24.41
C ALA A 79 23.43 -10.50 -22.98
N TYR A 80 23.78 -11.35 -22.02
CA TYR A 80 24.25 -10.90 -20.71
C TYR A 80 25.62 -10.23 -20.86
N SER A 81 25.71 -8.91 -20.64
CA SER A 81 26.97 -8.16 -20.62
C SER A 81 27.12 -7.40 -19.30
N SER A 82 28.09 -7.82 -18.48
CA SER A 82 28.48 -7.14 -17.25
C SER A 82 29.78 -6.35 -17.48
N GLY A 83 29.65 -5.08 -17.88
CA GLY A 83 30.78 -4.22 -18.18
C GLY A 83 30.47 -2.74 -18.00
N TRP A 84 31.42 -1.98 -17.44
CA TRP A 84 31.29 -0.54 -17.26
C TRP A 84 31.69 0.22 -18.53
N GLY A 85 30.82 1.11 -19.02
CA GLY A 85 31.23 2.33 -19.72
C GLY A 85 30.75 2.53 -21.16
N THR A 86 30.12 3.69 -21.35
CA THR A 86 29.94 4.45 -22.62
C THR A 86 29.03 3.89 -23.71
N GLU A 87 28.29 4.83 -24.32
CA GLU A 87 27.49 4.72 -25.55
C GLU A 87 26.31 3.74 -25.49
N SER A 88 25.20 4.23 -24.94
CA SER A 88 23.88 3.61 -24.99
C SER A 88 23.42 3.44 -26.44
N GLU A 89 23.14 2.21 -26.87
CA GLU A 89 22.35 1.99 -28.07
C GLU A 89 20.93 2.50 -27.81
N GLN A 90 20.56 3.63 -28.44
CA GLN A 90 19.20 4.11 -28.45
C GLN A 90 18.34 3.15 -29.26
N LEU A 91 17.65 2.25 -28.56
CA LEU A 91 16.46 1.62 -29.11
C LEU A 91 15.42 2.72 -29.34
N ASP A 92 15.22 3.11 -30.60
CA ASP A 92 14.08 3.91 -31.06
C ASP A 92 12.78 3.09 -30.90
N LEU A 93 12.40 2.87 -29.64
CA LEU A 93 11.04 2.57 -29.25
C LEU A 93 10.21 3.81 -29.62
N ASN A 94 9.62 3.79 -30.82
CA ASN A 94 8.76 4.84 -31.36
C ASN A 94 7.92 5.43 -30.22
N GLU A 95 8.17 6.70 -29.89
CA GLU A 95 7.58 7.36 -28.74
C GLU A 95 6.05 7.27 -28.86
N CYS A 96 5.43 6.47 -27.99
CA CYS A 96 3.98 6.32 -27.97
C CYS A 96 3.42 7.54 -27.26
N PHE A 97 3.37 8.66 -27.98
CA PHE A 97 3.00 9.96 -27.45
C PHE A 97 1.53 9.95 -27.00
N LEU A 98 1.31 9.63 -25.73
CA LEU A 98 0.01 9.66 -25.05
C LEU A 98 -0.79 10.95 -25.36
N PHE A 99 -0.07 12.07 -25.49
CA PHE A 99 -0.62 13.40 -25.73
C PHE A 99 -0.86 13.77 -27.21
N GLN A 100 -0.60 12.89 -28.19
CA GLN A 100 -0.74 13.21 -29.63
C GLN A 100 -2.11 12.90 -30.26
N ASP A 101 -3.01 12.14 -29.61
CA ASP A 101 -4.37 11.94 -30.11
C ASP A 101 -5.40 12.82 -29.36
N PRO A 102 -5.96 13.87 -29.99
CA PRO A 102 -7.03 14.69 -29.42
C PRO A 102 -8.26 13.89 -28.94
N LYS A 103 -8.51 12.71 -29.51
CA LYS A 103 -9.66 11.87 -29.15
C LYS A 103 -9.42 11.05 -27.87
N ALA A 104 -8.18 10.66 -27.60
CA ALA A 104 -7.81 9.98 -26.36
C ALA A 104 -8.12 10.85 -25.13
N PHE A 105 -8.00 12.18 -25.26
CA PHE A 105 -8.36 13.14 -24.21
C PHE A 105 -9.86 13.24 -23.90
N LEU A 106 -10.78 12.70 -24.71
CA LEU A 106 -12.22 12.89 -24.45
C LEU A 106 -12.73 11.95 -23.33
N ARG A 107 -13.25 12.51 -22.25
CA ARG A 107 -13.76 11.77 -21.09
C ARG A 107 -15.04 10.98 -21.43
N ASN A 108 -14.92 9.66 -21.46
CA ASN A 108 -16.11 8.79 -21.47
C ASN A 108 -16.84 8.88 -20.12
N LYS A 109 -18.17 8.73 -20.14
CA LYS A 109 -19.00 8.81 -18.91
C LYS A 109 -18.72 7.69 -17.90
N GLU A 110 -18.02 6.64 -18.32
CA GLU A 110 -17.66 5.50 -17.49
C GLU A 110 -16.20 5.54 -17.02
N SER A 111 -15.31 6.20 -17.76
CA SER A 111 -13.88 6.36 -17.43
C SER A 111 -13.66 7.39 -16.32
N MET A 112 -12.77 7.07 -15.38
CA MET A 112 -12.35 8.00 -14.34
C MET A 112 -11.20 8.88 -14.84
N PRO A 113 -11.18 10.17 -14.47
CA PRO A 113 -10.13 11.10 -14.88
C PRO A 113 -8.79 10.70 -14.23
N ALA A 114 -7.71 10.78 -15.00
CA ALA A 114 -6.38 10.34 -14.60
C ALA A 114 -5.36 11.48 -14.59
N VAL A 115 -4.39 11.42 -13.67
CA VAL A 115 -3.25 12.32 -13.60
C VAL A 115 -2.01 11.50 -13.86
N VAL A 116 -1.37 11.72 -15.01
CA VAL A 116 -0.30 10.86 -15.53
C VAL A 116 1.05 11.54 -15.31
N PRO A 117 2.00 10.93 -14.57
CA PRO A 117 3.33 11.50 -14.39
C PRO A 117 4.21 11.25 -15.62
N LYS A 118 5.05 12.21 -16.01
CA LYS A 118 5.97 12.05 -17.15
C LYS A 118 7.04 10.98 -16.90
N SER A 119 7.67 11.06 -15.74
CA SER A 119 8.57 10.03 -15.22
C SER A 119 8.08 9.52 -13.86
N GLY A 120 8.39 8.27 -13.55
CA GLY A 120 8.05 7.62 -12.28
C GLY A 120 9.24 7.36 -11.37
N ASN A 121 8.99 6.59 -10.31
CA ASN A 121 9.96 6.14 -9.31
C ASN A 121 10.80 7.27 -8.67
N THR A 122 10.25 8.49 -8.54
CA THR A 122 10.95 9.63 -7.93
C THR A 122 10.29 10.02 -6.59
N PRO A 123 11.00 10.03 -5.45
CA PRO A 123 10.37 10.28 -4.13
C PRO A 123 9.53 11.55 -4.04
N GLY A 124 9.99 12.68 -4.60
CA GLY A 124 9.22 13.93 -4.64
C GLY A 124 7.89 13.82 -5.41
N ARG A 125 7.79 12.91 -6.39
CA ARG A 125 6.58 12.68 -7.20
C ARG A 125 5.48 11.96 -6.44
N PHE A 126 5.76 11.33 -5.29
CA PHE A 126 4.73 10.80 -4.38
C PHE A 126 3.74 11.87 -3.87
N VAL A 127 4.08 13.16 -4.01
CA VAL A 127 3.16 14.27 -3.76
C VAL A 127 1.94 14.25 -4.70
N ILE A 128 2.07 13.72 -5.91
CA ILE A 128 1.01 13.68 -6.94
C ILE A 128 -0.15 12.74 -6.53
N PRO A 129 0.04 11.43 -6.28
CA PRO A 129 -1.05 10.55 -5.85
C PRO A 129 -1.66 10.98 -4.51
N LEU A 130 -0.85 11.54 -3.61
CA LEU A 130 -1.35 12.12 -2.36
C LEU A 130 -2.32 13.28 -2.63
N TYR A 131 -2.00 14.21 -3.54
CA TYR A 131 -2.95 15.26 -3.93
C TYR A 131 -4.17 14.73 -4.67
N VAL A 132 -4.05 13.69 -5.51
CA VAL A 132 -5.20 13.03 -6.16
C VAL A 132 -6.18 12.48 -5.12
N ILE A 133 -5.68 11.82 -4.07
CA ILE A 133 -6.47 11.29 -2.95
C ILE A 133 -7.10 12.44 -2.14
N LEU A 134 -6.35 13.49 -1.80
CA LEU A 134 -6.87 14.64 -1.05
C LEU A 134 -7.99 15.38 -1.81
N CYS A 135 -7.89 15.49 -3.13
CA CYS A 135 -8.94 16.08 -4.00
C CYS A 135 -10.19 15.18 -4.19
N GLN A 136 -10.33 14.09 -3.42
CA GLN A 136 -11.58 13.33 -3.29
C GLN A 136 -12.29 13.59 -1.94
N ILE A 137 -11.73 14.42 -1.05
CA ILE A 137 -12.24 14.65 0.30
C ILE A 137 -13.00 16.00 0.33
N PRO A 138 -14.35 16.01 0.43
CA PRO A 138 -15.13 17.25 0.33
C PRO A 138 -14.72 18.35 1.32
N ALA A 139 -14.25 17.97 2.52
CA ALA A 139 -13.75 18.93 3.50
C ALA A 139 -12.44 19.64 3.08
N PHE A 140 -11.58 18.98 2.30
CA PHE A 140 -10.34 19.56 1.75
C PHE A 140 -10.69 20.53 0.61
N ASP A 141 -11.51 20.09 -0.33
CA ASP A 141 -11.98 20.89 -1.47
C ASP A 141 -12.69 22.17 -1.00
N ARG A 142 -13.57 22.07 0.00
CA ARG A 142 -14.31 23.22 0.54
C ARG A 142 -13.40 24.31 1.13
N ILE A 143 -12.25 23.95 1.72
CA ILE A 143 -11.27 24.94 2.21
C ILE A 143 -10.59 25.63 1.02
N LEU A 144 -10.16 24.87 0.02
CA LEU A 144 -9.40 25.38 -1.12
C LEU A 144 -10.25 26.18 -2.12
N LEU A 145 -11.51 25.80 -2.32
CA LEU A 145 -12.47 26.50 -3.17
C LEU A 145 -13.15 27.69 -2.47
N SER A 146 -12.89 27.93 -1.18
CA SER A 146 -13.48 29.05 -0.42
C SER A 146 -13.16 30.45 -0.97
N LYS A 147 -12.07 30.59 -1.73
CA LYS A 147 -11.66 31.83 -2.42
C LYS A 147 -11.63 31.62 -3.93
N ASP A 148 -12.35 32.45 -4.66
CA ASP A 148 -12.23 32.57 -6.12
C ASP A 148 -10.89 33.23 -6.49
N LEU A 149 -9.94 32.43 -6.96
CA LEU A 149 -8.64 32.91 -7.46
C LEU A 149 -8.72 33.23 -8.96
N ARG A 150 -7.80 34.07 -9.45
CA ARG A 150 -7.57 34.24 -10.89
C ARG A 150 -7.04 32.92 -11.45
N GLN A 151 -7.61 32.48 -12.57
CA GLN A 151 -7.23 31.25 -13.26
C GLN A 151 -6.71 31.57 -14.66
N GLU A 152 -5.40 31.61 -14.81
CA GLU A 152 -4.74 31.86 -16.09
C GLU A 152 -4.74 30.60 -16.96
N TRP A 153 -5.32 30.69 -18.16
CA TRP A 153 -5.45 29.59 -19.10
C TRP A 153 -4.37 29.67 -20.17
N ASN A 154 -3.73 28.53 -20.46
CA ASN A 154 -2.69 28.35 -21.46
C ASN A 154 -3.02 27.08 -22.26
N GLU A 155 -2.70 27.04 -23.55
CA GLU A 155 -2.97 25.90 -24.43
C GLU A 155 -2.21 24.63 -24.04
N THR A 156 -1.08 24.75 -23.33
CA THR A 156 -0.25 23.61 -22.88
C THR A 156 -0.59 23.06 -21.49
N TRP A 157 -1.55 23.63 -20.75
CA TRP A 157 -1.74 23.37 -19.29
C TRP A 157 -1.94 21.90 -18.88
N PHE A 158 -2.40 21.05 -19.81
CA PHE A 158 -2.69 19.63 -19.61
C PHE A 158 -1.57 18.70 -20.12
N THR A 159 -0.50 19.25 -20.70
CA THR A 159 0.60 18.51 -21.34
C THR A 159 1.89 18.56 -20.50
N ASP A 160 2.92 17.87 -20.96
CA ASP A 160 4.27 17.92 -20.41
C ASP A 160 5.07 19.18 -20.79
N GLU A 161 4.51 20.06 -21.62
CA GLU A 161 5.19 21.28 -22.06
C GLU A 161 5.09 22.38 -20.98
N PRO A 162 6.17 23.13 -20.71
CA PRO A 162 6.13 24.18 -19.69
C PRO A 162 5.16 25.29 -20.11
N GLU A 163 4.24 25.67 -19.20
CA GLU A 163 3.46 26.90 -19.37
C GLU A 163 4.41 28.09 -19.49
N GLU A 164 4.35 28.85 -20.60
CA GLU A 164 5.16 30.06 -20.76
C GLU A 164 4.93 31.02 -19.58
N ALA A 165 6.02 31.46 -18.95
CA ALA A 165 6.01 32.21 -17.69
C ALA A 165 5.59 33.68 -17.86
N THR A 166 4.32 33.89 -18.24
CA THR A 166 3.69 35.23 -18.37
C THR A 166 2.93 35.67 -17.12
N SER A 167 2.90 34.84 -16.07
CA SER A 167 2.08 35.08 -14.89
C SER A 167 2.59 36.26 -14.04
N THR A 168 1.67 37.14 -13.64
CA THR A 168 1.94 38.27 -12.73
C THR A 168 1.36 38.03 -11.33
N GLN A 169 1.18 36.76 -10.94
CA GLN A 169 0.68 36.36 -9.63
C GLN A 169 1.82 35.85 -8.75
N ASP A 170 1.65 35.96 -7.43
CA ASP A 170 2.57 35.36 -6.48
C ASP A 170 2.61 33.83 -6.63
N GLU A 171 3.78 33.24 -6.38
CA GLU A 171 4.01 31.78 -6.43
C GLU A 171 2.98 31.01 -5.58
N ASN A 172 2.65 31.55 -4.39
CA ASN A 172 1.66 30.98 -3.47
C ASN A 172 0.23 31.00 -4.03
N GLU A 173 -0.18 32.04 -4.75
CA GLU A 173 -1.49 32.05 -5.44
C GLU A 173 -1.49 31.07 -6.61
N THR A 174 -0.38 31.01 -7.36
CA THR A 174 -0.21 30.11 -8.51
C THR A 174 -0.28 28.63 -8.09
N TYR A 175 0.31 28.29 -6.94
CA TYR A 175 0.24 26.96 -6.32
C TYR A 175 -1.19 26.58 -5.91
N ILE A 176 -1.88 27.43 -5.12
CA ILE A 176 -3.27 27.14 -4.71
C ILE A 176 -4.21 27.12 -5.93
N ALA A 177 -4.00 27.98 -6.92
CA ALA A 177 -4.75 27.97 -8.18
C ALA A 177 -4.56 26.66 -8.96
N ALA A 178 -3.36 26.06 -8.93
CA ALA A 178 -3.12 24.75 -9.54
C ALA A 178 -3.82 23.61 -8.79
N ILE A 179 -3.89 23.64 -7.45
CA ILE A 179 -4.71 22.68 -6.68
C ILE A 179 -6.21 22.86 -7.00
N GLN A 180 -6.70 24.10 -7.13
CA GLN A 180 -8.08 24.35 -7.57
C GLN A 180 -8.38 23.77 -8.96
N ARG A 181 -7.43 23.82 -9.91
CA ARG A 181 -7.55 23.13 -11.22
C ARG A 181 -7.62 21.62 -11.04
N LEU A 182 -6.78 21.04 -10.18
CA LEU A 182 -6.77 19.60 -9.91
C LEU A 182 -8.13 19.12 -9.37
N ILE A 183 -8.68 19.81 -8.36
CA ILE A 183 -10.03 19.55 -7.83
C ILE A 183 -11.08 19.65 -8.95
N GLY A 184 -11.07 20.75 -9.71
CA GLY A 184 -12.02 20.99 -10.80
C GLY A 184 -11.96 19.94 -11.92
N PHE A 185 -10.79 19.38 -12.20
CA PHE A 185 -10.58 18.31 -13.18
C PHE A 185 -11.29 16.99 -12.78
N PHE A 186 -11.28 16.62 -11.50
CA PHE A 186 -12.00 15.44 -11.02
C PHE A 186 -13.53 15.60 -11.16
N THR A 187 -14.06 16.81 -10.96
CA THR A 187 -15.49 17.11 -11.12
C THR A 187 -15.99 16.98 -12.56
N PRO A 188 -17.32 17.00 -12.82
CA PRO A 188 -17.88 17.07 -14.16
C PRO A 188 -17.62 18.38 -14.95
N ALA A 189 -16.81 19.31 -14.44
CA ALA A 189 -16.47 20.55 -15.16
C ALA A 189 -15.49 20.30 -16.31
N SER A 190 -14.52 19.38 -16.15
CA SER A 190 -13.58 19.01 -17.22
C SER A 190 -14.08 17.82 -18.02
N GLU A 191 -14.08 17.98 -19.34
CA GLU A 191 -14.35 16.90 -20.31
C GLU A 191 -13.09 16.13 -20.72
N ARG A 192 -11.95 16.34 -20.02
CA ARG A 192 -10.71 15.58 -20.24
C ARG A 192 -10.67 14.25 -19.49
N SER A 193 -10.18 13.21 -20.15
CA SER A 193 -9.93 11.86 -19.60
C SER A 193 -8.62 11.80 -18.80
N PHE A 194 -7.58 12.52 -19.22
CA PHE A 194 -6.31 12.62 -18.49
C PHE A 194 -5.65 13.99 -18.65
N ILE A 195 -4.76 14.31 -17.71
CA ILE A 195 -3.80 15.43 -17.76
C ILE A 195 -2.40 14.96 -17.34
N SER A 196 -1.37 15.67 -17.79
CA SER A 196 -0.01 15.54 -17.25
C SER A 196 0.06 16.03 -15.80
N SER A 197 0.88 15.38 -14.99
CA SER A 197 1.24 15.86 -13.65
C SER A 197 2.20 17.06 -13.68
N GLU A 198 2.97 17.27 -14.76
CA GLU A 198 4.06 18.24 -14.78
C GLU A 198 3.55 19.69 -14.64
N GLY A 199 2.41 20.01 -15.25
CA GLY A 199 1.73 21.32 -15.11
C GLY A 199 1.28 21.65 -13.68
N PHE A 200 1.21 20.64 -12.80
CA PHE A 200 1.03 20.79 -11.35
C PHE A 200 2.36 20.72 -10.60
N TYR A 201 3.15 19.68 -10.81
CA TYR A 201 4.41 19.40 -10.11
C TYR A 201 5.43 20.56 -10.23
N ASN A 202 5.49 21.22 -11.37
CA ASN A 202 6.35 22.39 -11.57
C ASN A 202 5.96 23.60 -10.71
N LYS A 203 4.70 23.68 -10.23
CA LYS A 203 4.19 24.74 -9.34
C LYS A 203 4.23 24.34 -7.86
N VAL A 204 4.64 23.12 -7.54
CA VAL A 204 4.96 22.69 -6.17
C VAL A 204 6.27 23.35 -5.73
N SER A 205 6.37 23.66 -4.44
CA SER A 205 7.55 24.21 -3.78
C SER A 205 8.85 23.45 -4.12
N GLU A 206 9.93 24.18 -4.42
CA GLU A 206 11.25 23.61 -4.76
C GLU A 206 11.79 22.65 -3.69
N THR A 207 11.31 22.75 -2.44
CA THR A 207 11.61 21.78 -1.38
C THR A 207 11.29 20.34 -1.81
N PHE A 208 10.19 20.10 -2.54
CA PHE A 208 9.82 18.77 -3.05
C PHE A 208 10.68 18.30 -4.23
N LYS A 209 11.29 19.23 -4.97
CA LYS A 209 12.11 18.93 -6.16
C LYS A 209 13.58 18.69 -5.80
N ALA A 210 14.03 19.26 -4.68
CA ALA A 210 15.43 19.26 -4.25
C ALA A 210 15.76 18.28 -3.10
N HIS A 211 14.77 17.66 -2.45
CA HIS A 211 14.98 16.68 -1.39
C HIS A 211 14.66 15.26 -1.88
N GLU A 212 15.59 14.33 -1.62
CA GLU A 212 15.29 12.90 -1.59
C GLU A 212 14.64 12.61 -0.24
N PHE A 213 13.38 12.19 -0.24
CA PHE A 213 12.59 11.93 0.97
C PHE A 213 12.89 10.53 1.51
N GLU A 214 13.33 10.44 2.77
CA GLU A 214 13.53 9.15 3.46
C GLU A 214 12.22 8.58 4.03
N ASP A 215 11.23 9.43 4.37
CA ASP A 215 10.02 9.05 5.11
C ASP A 215 8.75 9.82 4.66
N TRP A 216 7.55 9.24 4.82
CA TRP A 216 6.31 9.93 4.44
C TRP A 216 5.88 11.00 5.46
N ASP A 217 6.28 10.94 6.74
CA ASP A 217 5.99 12.04 7.67
C ASP A 217 6.72 13.32 7.27
N GLU A 218 7.93 13.22 6.70
CA GLU A 218 8.63 14.39 6.16
C GLU A 218 7.87 14.98 4.97
N LEU A 219 7.50 14.16 3.99
CA LEU A 219 6.73 14.58 2.81
C LEU A 219 5.42 15.29 3.22
N LEU A 220 4.67 14.70 4.15
CA LEU A 220 3.43 15.27 4.69
C LEU A 220 3.66 16.50 5.58
N THR A 221 4.77 16.54 6.32
CA THR A 221 5.15 17.68 7.14
C THR A 221 5.53 18.88 6.29
N ILE A 222 6.21 18.69 5.16
CA ILE A 222 6.48 19.77 4.20
C ILE A 222 5.19 20.16 3.48
N LEU A 223 4.35 19.21 3.05
CA LEU A 223 3.06 19.49 2.42
C LEU A 223 2.13 20.31 3.31
N GLY A 224 1.99 19.93 4.58
CA GLY A 224 1.20 20.67 5.55
C GLY A 224 1.76 22.08 5.81
N LYS A 225 3.10 22.23 5.91
CA LYS A 225 3.75 23.53 6.09
C LYS A 225 3.51 24.46 4.90
N ASP A 226 3.72 23.98 3.66
CA ASP A 226 3.56 24.80 2.46
C ASP A 226 2.08 25.08 2.15
N LEU A 227 1.16 24.13 2.39
CA LEU A 227 -0.28 24.41 2.34
C LEU A 227 -0.69 25.47 3.38
N VAL A 228 -0.31 25.33 4.65
CA VAL A 228 -0.65 26.30 5.71
C VAL A 228 -0.05 27.68 5.40
N LYS A 229 1.19 27.74 4.90
CA LYS A 229 1.87 28.98 4.49
C LYS A 229 1.15 29.66 3.32
N SER A 230 0.89 28.93 2.23
CA SER A 230 0.21 29.49 1.07
C SER A 230 -1.24 29.86 1.38
N LEU A 231 -1.98 29.02 2.11
CA LEU A 231 -3.33 29.34 2.56
C LEU A 231 -3.38 30.56 3.47
N LYS A 232 -2.46 30.74 4.44
CA LYS A 232 -2.44 31.93 5.31
C LYS A 232 -2.04 33.24 4.61
N LEU A 233 -1.44 33.17 3.42
CA LEU A 233 -1.23 34.33 2.53
C LEU A 233 -2.44 34.60 1.63
N VAL A 234 -3.25 33.56 1.36
CA VAL A 234 -4.35 33.58 0.40
C VAL A 234 -5.72 33.81 1.07
N SER A 235 -5.91 33.35 2.30
CA SER A 235 -7.17 33.23 3.05
C SER A 235 -6.93 33.34 4.57
N GLU A 236 -7.98 33.67 5.34
CA GLU A 236 -7.92 33.71 6.81
C GLU A 236 -8.19 32.34 7.48
N HIS A 237 -8.47 31.29 6.71
CA HIS A 237 -8.73 29.95 7.23
C HIS A 237 -7.44 29.18 7.58
N GLU A 238 -7.41 28.61 8.79
CA GLU A 238 -6.36 27.66 9.21
C GLU A 238 -6.63 26.25 8.65
N PHE A 239 -5.55 25.52 8.32
CA PHE A 239 -5.61 24.22 7.66
C PHE A 239 -5.17 23.11 8.64
N ASP A 240 -6.11 22.71 9.49
CA ASP A 240 -5.85 21.79 10.61
C ASP A 240 -6.21 20.32 10.27
N LEU A 241 -6.46 20.00 8.99
CA LEU A 241 -6.97 18.69 8.56
C LEU A 241 -5.99 17.52 8.75
N LEU A 242 -4.69 17.80 8.90
CA LEU A 242 -3.62 16.78 9.02
C LEU A 242 -2.93 16.74 10.41
N ASP A 243 -3.12 17.75 11.27
CA ASP A 243 -2.30 17.94 12.47
C ASP A 243 -2.85 17.21 13.70
N SER A 244 -2.39 15.98 13.92
CA SER A 244 -2.70 15.18 15.12
C SER A 244 -1.81 15.59 16.29
N GLN A 245 -2.25 15.37 17.54
CA GLN A 245 -1.49 15.70 18.74
C GLN A 245 -1.23 14.46 19.61
N ALA A 246 0.04 14.20 19.89
CA ALA A 246 0.51 13.24 20.88
C ALA A 246 1.12 13.96 22.09
N VAL A 247 1.23 13.26 23.21
CA VAL A 247 1.98 13.66 24.39
C VAL A 247 3.12 12.66 24.59
N ASP A 248 4.34 13.17 24.63
CA ASP A 248 5.56 12.39 24.87
C ASP A 248 5.67 11.96 26.35
N GLN A 249 6.59 11.03 26.67
CA GLN A 249 6.85 10.56 28.03
C GLN A 249 7.23 11.70 29.00
N GLU A 250 7.80 12.80 28.49
CA GLU A 250 8.12 14.02 29.24
C GLU A 250 6.92 14.95 29.50
N GLY A 251 5.74 14.66 28.94
CA GLY A 251 4.56 15.54 28.96
C GLY A 251 4.54 16.62 27.87
N HIS A 252 5.53 16.62 26.97
CA HIS A 252 5.60 17.55 25.84
C HIS A 252 4.59 17.18 24.75
N ILE A 253 3.80 18.16 24.27
CA ILE A 253 2.88 17.96 23.14
C ILE A 253 3.68 17.98 21.84
N LYS A 254 3.61 16.89 21.07
CA LYS A 254 4.15 16.77 19.71
C LYS A 254 2.99 16.76 18.71
N ILE A 255 3.19 17.43 17.57
CA ILE A 255 2.29 17.35 16.42
C ILE A 255 2.84 16.28 15.47
N PHE A 256 1.97 15.40 14.96
CA PHE A 256 2.31 14.34 14.00
C PHE A 256 1.28 14.30 12.87
N LYS A 257 1.65 13.81 11.69
CA LYS A 257 0.75 13.67 10.53
C LYS A 257 0.55 12.23 10.10
N THR A 258 1.61 11.41 10.19
CA THR A 258 1.54 9.97 9.98
C THR A 258 1.63 9.18 11.29
N VAL A 259 1.12 7.95 11.26
CA VAL A 259 1.50 6.90 12.21
C VAL A 259 2.38 5.91 11.45
N ASN A 260 3.67 5.83 11.80
CA ASN A 260 4.60 4.89 11.18
C ASN A 260 4.53 3.54 11.91
N ILE A 261 4.40 2.46 11.14
CA ILE A 261 4.30 1.08 11.63
C ILE A 261 5.56 0.33 11.18
N ASP A 262 6.50 0.20 12.11
CA ASP A 262 7.77 -0.48 11.89
C ASP A 262 7.61 -1.99 11.73
N SER A 263 8.59 -2.63 11.08
CA SER A 263 8.59 -4.08 10.86
C SER A 263 8.47 -4.92 12.14
N ASP A 264 8.93 -4.41 13.29
CA ASP A 264 8.78 -5.09 14.59
C ASP A 264 7.38 -4.91 15.19
N CYS A 265 6.64 -3.85 14.84
CA CYS A 265 5.26 -3.61 15.27
C CYS A 265 4.21 -4.24 14.34
N ARG A 266 4.60 -4.68 13.14
CA ARG A 266 3.71 -5.28 12.15
C ARG A 266 3.13 -6.63 12.61
N GLU A 267 1.81 -6.73 12.55
CA GLU A 267 0.98 -7.90 12.88
C GLU A 267 0.02 -8.22 11.71
N PRO A 268 -0.75 -9.33 11.73
CA PRO A 268 -1.61 -9.72 10.60
C PRO A 268 -2.75 -8.73 10.24
N THR A 269 -3.12 -7.81 11.13
CA THR A 269 -4.08 -6.74 10.83
C THR A 269 -3.48 -5.37 11.12
N LEU A 270 -4.00 -4.33 10.45
CA LEU A 270 -3.62 -2.95 10.73
C LEU A 270 -3.95 -2.57 12.18
N VAL A 271 -5.11 -3.01 12.68
CA VAL A 271 -5.54 -2.75 14.07
C VAL A 271 -4.63 -3.42 15.09
N ASP A 272 -4.26 -4.69 14.91
CA ASP A 272 -3.31 -5.38 15.81
C ASP A 272 -1.94 -4.67 15.81
N SER A 273 -1.49 -4.19 14.65
CA SER A 273 -0.22 -3.47 14.50
C SER A 273 -0.22 -2.14 15.25
N ILE A 274 -1.30 -1.35 15.10
CA ILE A 274 -1.49 -0.09 15.84
C ILE A 274 -1.66 -0.33 17.34
N CYS A 275 -2.38 -1.40 17.73
CA CYS A 275 -2.50 -1.83 19.12
C CYS A 275 -1.12 -2.15 19.74
N LYS A 276 -0.26 -2.88 19.01
CA LYS A 276 1.09 -3.25 19.47
C LYS A 276 2.00 -2.03 19.62
N LEU A 277 1.91 -1.07 18.71
CA LEU A 277 2.62 0.20 18.77
C LEU A 277 2.16 1.05 19.97
N LEU A 278 0.86 1.32 20.08
CA LEU A 278 0.30 2.34 20.98
C LEU A 278 -0.08 1.85 22.38
N TRP A 279 -0.23 0.54 22.60
CA TRP A 279 -0.39 -0.05 23.95
C TRP A 279 0.92 -0.62 24.52
N SER A 280 2.05 -0.39 23.85
CA SER A 280 3.38 -0.68 24.39
C SER A 280 3.66 0.15 25.65
N PRO A 281 4.44 -0.33 26.64
CA PRO A 281 4.69 0.41 27.88
C PRO A 281 5.59 1.66 27.69
N GLU A 282 6.14 1.85 26.49
CA GLU A 282 7.03 2.97 26.12
C GLU A 282 6.36 3.92 25.09
N SER A 283 5.08 3.69 24.76
CA SER A 283 4.27 4.46 23.81
C SER A 283 4.08 5.93 24.20
N TYR A 284 3.89 6.80 23.20
CA TYR A 284 3.33 8.14 23.36
C TYR A 284 1.80 8.11 23.55
N GLU A 285 1.22 9.08 24.26
CA GLU A 285 -0.24 9.17 24.44
C GLU A 285 -0.87 10.01 23.33
N ILE A 286 -1.77 9.44 22.52
CA ILE A 286 -2.53 10.24 21.56
C ILE A 286 -3.60 11.06 22.30
N LYS A 287 -3.61 12.37 22.07
CA LYS A 287 -4.53 13.33 22.70
C LYS A 287 -5.68 13.73 21.77
N SER A 288 -5.37 13.94 20.49
CA SER A 288 -6.35 14.19 19.43
C SER A 288 -5.81 13.72 18.09
N ILE A 289 -6.70 13.25 17.22
CA ILE A 289 -6.38 12.76 15.86
C ILE A 289 -6.96 13.76 14.86
N ALA A 290 -6.21 14.01 13.80
CA ALA A 290 -6.63 14.90 12.72
C ALA A 290 -7.73 14.27 11.85
N PRO A 291 -8.64 15.07 11.26
CA PRO A 291 -9.74 14.56 10.43
C PRO A 291 -9.30 13.78 9.18
N ILE A 292 -8.03 13.88 8.79
CA ILE A 292 -7.35 13.02 7.82
C ILE A 292 -6.09 12.48 8.51
N LEU A 293 -5.91 11.15 8.48
CA LEU A 293 -4.82 10.43 9.14
C LEU A 293 -4.01 9.66 8.10
N GLY A 294 -2.70 9.95 8.04
CA GLY A 294 -1.74 9.13 7.32
C GLY A 294 -1.28 7.93 8.16
N ILE A 295 -1.08 6.78 7.52
CA ILE A 295 -0.45 5.62 8.16
C ILE A 295 0.57 5.04 7.19
N GLN A 296 1.82 4.97 7.62
CA GLN A 296 2.92 4.43 6.84
C GLN A 296 3.26 3.04 7.36
N VAL A 297 3.38 2.07 6.45
CA VAL A 297 3.90 0.74 6.75
C VAL A 297 5.33 0.68 6.27
N SER A 298 6.28 0.52 7.18
CA SER A 298 7.71 0.42 6.87
C SER A 298 8.05 -0.94 6.24
N PRO A 299 9.06 -1.02 5.35
CA PRO A 299 9.52 -2.28 4.80
C PRO A 299 10.17 -3.17 5.86
N SER A 300 10.26 -4.46 5.58
CA SER A 300 10.91 -5.44 6.46
C SER A 300 12.43 -5.41 6.28
N GLU A 301 13.11 -4.57 7.06
CA GLU A 301 14.59 -4.51 7.09
C GLU A 301 15.26 -5.86 7.38
N SER A 302 14.58 -6.73 8.13
CA SER A 302 15.07 -8.07 8.43
C SER A 302 14.69 -9.07 7.33
N GLY A 303 15.60 -10.00 7.02
CA GLY A 303 15.37 -11.13 6.10
C GLY A 303 14.39 -12.20 6.64
N ARG A 304 13.43 -11.81 7.49
CA ARG A 304 12.26 -12.59 7.88
C ARG A 304 11.10 -12.15 7.01
N GLN A 305 10.27 -13.09 6.56
CA GLN A 305 9.00 -12.71 5.94
C GLN A 305 8.07 -12.10 7.00
N ALA A 306 7.87 -10.79 6.96
CA ALA A 306 6.80 -10.13 7.69
C ALA A 306 5.43 -10.67 7.23
N PRO A 307 4.41 -10.74 8.11
CA PRO A 307 3.08 -11.20 7.72
C PRO A 307 2.45 -10.26 6.70
N SER A 308 1.68 -10.79 5.74
CA SER A 308 0.85 -9.97 4.86
C SER A 308 -0.15 -9.17 5.69
N LEU A 309 -0.25 -7.86 5.41
CA LEU A 309 -0.99 -6.93 6.26
C LEU A 309 -2.44 -6.82 5.79
N LYS A 310 -3.38 -7.26 6.62
CA LYS A 310 -4.81 -7.12 6.32
C LYS A 310 -5.29 -5.73 6.75
N VAL A 311 -5.64 -4.91 5.77
CA VAL A 311 -6.18 -3.56 5.94
C VAL A 311 -7.70 -3.60 6.06
N GLU A 312 -8.28 -2.89 7.02
CA GLU A 312 -9.72 -2.65 7.15
C GLU A 312 -10.19 -1.42 6.34
N GLU A 313 -11.35 -1.53 5.68
CA GLU A 313 -11.98 -0.40 4.97
C GLU A 313 -12.31 0.77 5.91
N SER A 314 -12.53 0.47 7.19
CA SER A 314 -12.86 1.46 8.20
C SER A 314 -12.54 0.99 9.60
N PHE A 315 -12.04 1.90 10.44
CA PHE A 315 -11.68 1.63 11.83
C PHE A 315 -11.87 2.88 12.72
N TYR A 316 -11.71 2.74 14.04
CA TYR A 316 -11.93 3.81 15.02
C TYR A 316 -10.60 4.26 15.67
N PRO A 317 -9.77 5.09 15.02
CA PRO A 317 -8.49 5.53 15.59
C PRO A 317 -8.66 6.29 16.91
N ALA A 318 -9.81 6.94 17.12
CA ALA A 318 -10.12 7.63 18.37
C ALA A 318 -10.05 6.73 19.61
N LEU A 319 -10.19 5.40 19.48
CA LEU A 319 -10.02 4.42 20.57
C LEU A 319 -8.62 4.46 21.21
N PHE A 320 -7.60 4.86 20.45
CA PHE A 320 -6.21 4.96 20.93
C PHE A 320 -5.92 6.27 21.67
N THR A 321 -6.92 7.15 21.85
CA THR A 321 -6.73 8.39 22.62
C THR A 321 -6.76 8.14 24.12
N SER A 322 -6.05 8.99 24.88
CA SER A 322 -5.99 8.94 26.35
C SER A 322 -7.35 9.03 27.06
N LYS A 323 -8.41 9.45 26.35
CA LYS A 323 -9.81 9.37 26.81
C LYS A 323 -10.27 7.93 27.11
N TYR A 324 -9.91 6.97 26.26
CA TYR A 324 -10.38 5.58 26.34
C TYR A 324 -9.33 4.64 26.95
N ARG A 325 -8.06 5.06 27.06
CA ARG A 325 -6.97 4.30 27.72
C ARG A 325 -7.39 3.64 29.04
N PRO A 326 -8.04 4.32 30.02
CA PRO A 326 -8.45 3.67 31.27
C PRO A 326 -9.50 2.57 31.10
N LEU A 327 -10.35 2.65 30.06
CA LEU A 327 -11.34 1.62 29.76
C LEU A 327 -10.68 0.40 29.09
N VAL A 328 -9.77 0.63 28.13
CA VAL A 328 -9.02 -0.43 27.45
C VAL A 328 -8.12 -1.18 28.43
N GLU A 329 -7.40 -0.48 29.31
CA GLU A 329 -6.61 -1.08 30.39
C GLU A 329 -7.49 -1.90 31.36
N GLN A 330 -8.70 -1.43 31.68
CA GLN A 330 -9.64 -2.20 32.48
C GLN A 330 -10.15 -3.45 31.74
N MET A 331 -10.40 -3.35 30.43
CA MET A 331 -10.80 -4.49 29.60
C MET A 331 -9.69 -5.54 29.51
N ASP A 332 -8.44 -5.16 29.28
CA ASP A 332 -7.34 -6.12 29.24
C ASP A 332 -7.01 -6.70 30.63
N ALA A 333 -7.10 -5.91 31.71
CA ALA A 333 -7.01 -6.45 33.07
C ALA A 333 -8.10 -7.51 33.36
N LYS A 334 -9.34 -7.30 32.89
CA LYS A 334 -10.41 -8.32 32.91
C LYS A 334 -10.05 -9.51 32.01
N ARG A 335 -9.50 -9.29 30.81
CA ARG A 335 -9.09 -10.33 29.83
C ARG A 335 -8.00 -11.24 30.40
N ILE A 336 -6.96 -10.66 31.01
CA ILE A 336 -5.88 -11.37 31.73
C ILE A 336 -6.43 -12.15 32.93
N HIS A 337 -7.38 -11.59 33.69
CA HIS A 337 -8.03 -12.32 34.77
C HIS A 337 -8.80 -13.54 34.22
N SER A 338 -9.63 -13.34 33.20
CA SER A 338 -10.37 -14.40 32.52
C SER A 338 -9.46 -15.47 31.91
N ALA A 339 -8.29 -15.10 31.34
CA ALA A 339 -7.29 -16.05 30.88
C ALA A 339 -6.73 -16.92 32.02
N LYS A 340 -6.40 -16.32 33.17
CA LYS A 340 -5.96 -17.05 34.38
C LYS A 340 -7.05 -18.01 34.87
N GLN A 341 -8.32 -17.59 34.89
CA GLN A 341 -9.46 -18.46 35.23
C GLN A 341 -9.62 -19.62 34.24
N ARG A 342 -9.51 -19.38 32.93
CA ARG A 342 -9.55 -20.45 31.90
C ARG A 342 -8.48 -21.51 32.15
N THR A 343 -7.25 -21.11 32.50
CA THR A 343 -6.15 -22.02 32.83
C THR A 343 -6.39 -22.81 34.13
N ILE A 344 -6.93 -22.16 35.18
CA ILE A 344 -7.30 -22.83 36.44
C ILE A 344 -8.41 -23.87 36.21
N ILE A 345 -9.48 -23.49 35.49
CA ILE A 345 -10.59 -24.41 35.17
C ILE A 345 -10.11 -25.58 34.29
N THR A 346 -9.28 -25.30 33.28
CA THR A 346 -8.75 -26.32 32.37
C THR A 346 -7.84 -27.32 33.10
N SER A 347 -6.93 -26.84 33.96
CA SER A 347 -6.07 -27.72 34.78
C SER A 347 -6.88 -28.53 35.82
N ARG A 348 -7.96 -27.96 36.38
CA ARG A 348 -8.89 -28.73 37.22
C ARG A 348 -9.61 -29.83 36.41
N ILE A 349 -10.13 -29.53 35.21
CA ILE A 349 -10.73 -30.54 34.32
C ILE A 349 -9.71 -31.63 33.95
N MET A 350 -8.45 -31.27 33.66
CA MET A 350 -7.38 -32.22 33.38
C MET A 350 -7.11 -33.15 34.56
N SER A 351 -6.98 -32.63 35.78
CA SER A 351 -6.76 -33.44 36.99
C SER A 351 -7.95 -34.35 37.37
N LEU A 352 -9.18 -33.94 37.07
CA LEU A 352 -10.37 -34.81 37.21
C LEU A 352 -10.45 -35.89 36.13
N SER A 353 -9.88 -35.65 34.94
CA SER A 353 -9.90 -36.62 33.83
C SER A 353 -8.72 -37.60 33.85
N SER A 354 -7.57 -37.18 34.39
CA SER A 354 -6.31 -37.93 34.35
C SER A 354 -5.48 -37.75 35.63
N PHE A 355 -4.97 -38.86 36.15
CA PHE A 355 -4.08 -38.94 37.32
C PHE A 355 -2.90 -39.85 36.97
N GLU A 356 -1.66 -39.40 37.17
CA GLU A 356 -0.44 -40.14 36.80
C GLU A 356 -0.47 -40.72 35.36
N GLY A 357 -0.97 -39.93 34.40
CA GLY A 357 -1.15 -40.33 33.00
C GLY A 357 -2.27 -41.35 32.73
N LYS A 358 -2.97 -41.85 33.76
CA LYS A 358 -4.08 -42.80 33.64
C LYS A 358 -5.41 -42.04 33.65
N LYS A 359 -6.34 -42.39 32.75
CA LYS A 359 -7.68 -41.79 32.70
C LYS A 359 -8.50 -42.23 33.92
N VAL A 360 -8.82 -41.30 34.82
CA VAL A 360 -9.51 -41.55 36.10
C VAL A 360 -10.82 -42.31 35.90
N ARG A 361 -11.62 -41.89 34.92
CA ARG A 361 -12.89 -42.53 34.54
C ARG A 361 -12.70 -44.01 34.16
N GLY A 362 -11.70 -44.30 33.32
CA GLY A 362 -11.37 -45.67 32.90
C GLY A 362 -10.71 -46.53 33.99
N PHE A 363 -10.24 -45.92 35.09
CA PHE A 363 -9.86 -46.64 36.30
C PHE A 363 -11.09 -46.94 37.17
N LEU A 364 -11.94 -45.94 37.44
CA LEU A 364 -13.18 -46.11 38.22
C LEU A 364 -14.13 -47.13 37.59
N ASP A 365 -14.32 -47.12 36.27
CA ASP A 365 -15.20 -48.07 35.59
C ASP A 365 -14.66 -49.52 35.67
N LYS A 366 -13.33 -49.71 35.67
CA LYS A 366 -12.72 -51.03 35.93
C LYS A 366 -12.84 -51.43 37.40
N ALA A 367 -12.70 -50.50 38.34
CA ALA A 367 -12.86 -50.75 39.77
C ALA A 367 -14.29 -51.18 40.10
N LYS A 368 -15.31 -50.54 39.54
CA LYS A 368 -16.73 -50.96 39.67
C LYS A 368 -16.94 -52.39 39.19
N ILE A 369 -16.46 -52.73 37.99
CA ILE A 369 -16.58 -54.08 37.41
C ILE A 369 -15.92 -55.13 38.31
N TYR A 370 -14.77 -54.81 38.91
CA TYR A 370 -14.09 -55.71 39.86
C TYR A 370 -14.87 -55.87 41.17
N MET A 371 -15.37 -54.79 41.78
CA MET A 371 -16.12 -54.87 43.04
C MET A 371 -17.48 -55.58 42.89
N ASP A 372 -18.14 -55.43 41.74
CA ASP A 372 -19.34 -56.20 41.38
C ASP A 372 -19.05 -57.71 41.30
N GLN A 373 -17.91 -58.09 40.70
CA GLN A 373 -17.44 -59.49 40.64
C GLN A 373 -17.03 -60.07 42.00
N VAL A 374 -16.52 -59.24 42.91
CA VAL A 374 -16.16 -59.63 44.29
C VAL A 374 -17.39 -59.66 45.22
N GLY A 375 -18.47 -58.94 44.86
CA GLY A 375 -19.72 -58.88 45.62
C GLY A 375 -19.80 -57.77 46.68
N GLU A 376 -18.81 -56.86 46.73
CA GLU A 376 -18.80 -55.72 47.65
C GLU A 376 -19.71 -54.59 47.16
N LYS A 377 -21.01 -54.71 47.47
CA LYS A 377 -22.03 -53.73 47.06
C LYS A 377 -21.83 -52.33 47.63
N GLU A 378 -21.35 -52.22 48.88
CA GLU A 378 -21.10 -50.94 49.54
C GLU A 378 -19.96 -50.17 48.85
N THR A 379 -18.83 -50.85 48.61
CA THR A 379 -17.69 -50.34 47.83
C THR A 379 -18.07 -50.00 46.38
N TYR A 380 -18.94 -50.81 45.75
CA TYR A 380 -19.48 -50.52 44.42
C TYR A 380 -20.33 -49.24 44.40
N GLU A 381 -21.25 -49.08 45.35
CA GLU A 381 -22.10 -47.87 45.45
C GLU A 381 -21.29 -46.61 45.71
N ASP A 382 -20.23 -46.66 46.53
CA ASP A 382 -19.38 -45.49 46.74
C ASP A 382 -18.52 -45.16 45.50
N LEU A 383 -18.09 -46.17 44.72
CA LEU A 383 -17.45 -45.97 43.42
C LEU A 383 -18.41 -45.41 42.36
N THR A 384 -19.72 -45.69 42.42
CA THR A 384 -20.70 -45.01 41.55
C THR A 384 -20.93 -43.57 41.99
N LYS A 385 -21.17 -43.30 43.28
CA LYS A 385 -21.30 -41.94 43.84
C LYS A 385 -20.09 -41.05 43.50
N LEU A 386 -18.87 -41.57 43.67
CA LEU A 386 -17.63 -40.86 43.30
C LEU A 386 -17.56 -40.57 41.79
N SER A 387 -17.91 -41.56 40.96
CA SER A 387 -17.92 -41.41 39.51
C SER A 387 -18.99 -40.44 39.00
N GLU A 388 -20.12 -40.29 39.69
CA GLU A 388 -21.14 -39.30 39.38
C GLU A 388 -20.74 -37.91 39.89
N SER A 389 -20.14 -37.81 41.07
CA SER A 389 -19.57 -36.56 41.60
C SER A 389 -18.53 -35.96 40.65
N ILE A 390 -17.55 -36.75 40.21
CA ILE A 390 -16.54 -36.32 39.22
C ILE A 390 -17.16 -35.93 37.88
N ARG A 391 -18.22 -36.63 37.44
CA ARG A 391 -18.96 -36.28 36.22
C ARG A 391 -19.68 -34.93 36.36
N ASN A 392 -20.30 -34.68 37.50
CA ASN A 392 -21.08 -33.47 37.78
C ASN A 392 -20.18 -32.25 37.99
N GLU A 393 -19.08 -32.39 38.74
CA GLU A 393 -18.04 -31.36 38.87
C GLU A 393 -17.45 -31.04 37.48
N SER A 394 -17.13 -32.07 36.69
CA SER A 394 -16.63 -31.88 35.33
C SER A 394 -17.64 -31.18 34.41
N SER A 395 -18.95 -31.46 34.49
CA SER A 395 -19.94 -30.72 33.69
C SER A 395 -20.07 -29.26 34.13
N GLN A 396 -20.10 -28.97 35.44
CA GLN A 396 -20.17 -27.61 35.98
C GLN A 396 -18.92 -26.78 35.62
N LEU A 397 -17.74 -27.40 35.64
CA LEU A 397 -16.50 -26.77 35.18
C LEU A 397 -16.51 -26.50 33.67
N ASN A 398 -17.08 -27.40 32.86
CA ASN A 398 -17.23 -27.18 31.41
C ASN A 398 -18.26 -26.08 31.08
N GLU A 399 -19.34 -25.95 31.85
CA GLU A 399 -20.30 -24.84 31.71
C GLU A 399 -19.68 -23.50 32.14
N THR A 400 -18.96 -23.47 33.26
CA THR A 400 -18.17 -22.31 33.68
C THR A 400 -17.14 -21.94 32.60
N LEU A 401 -16.39 -22.91 32.06
CA LEU A 401 -15.42 -22.69 31.00
C LEU A 401 -16.06 -22.10 29.73
N LYS A 402 -17.25 -22.58 29.32
CA LYS A 402 -18.01 -21.98 28.21
C LYS A 402 -18.38 -20.53 28.49
N LYS A 403 -18.85 -20.22 29.70
CA LYS A 403 -19.19 -18.84 30.11
C LYS A 403 -17.95 -17.95 30.07
N THR A 404 -16.86 -18.35 30.73
CA THR A 404 -15.60 -17.58 30.76
C THR A 404 -14.95 -17.47 29.38
N ASN A 405 -15.10 -18.46 28.49
CA ASN A 405 -14.69 -18.33 27.09
C ASN A 405 -15.51 -17.24 26.36
N SER A 406 -16.83 -17.19 26.57
CA SER A 406 -17.71 -16.17 25.95
C SER A 406 -17.51 -14.77 26.54
N GLU A 407 -17.12 -14.67 27.81
CA GLU A 407 -16.73 -13.42 28.45
C GLU A 407 -15.35 -12.97 27.95
N TYR A 408 -14.37 -13.87 27.86
CA TYR A 408 -13.05 -13.60 27.31
C TYR A 408 -13.11 -13.09 25.86
N ALA A 409 -13.94 -13.69 25.01
CA ALA A 409 -14.08 -13.25 23.61
C ALA A 409 -14.71 -11.85 23.43
N LYS A 410 -15.47 -11.39 24.43
CA LYS A 410 -16.05 -10.03 24.48
C LYS A 410 -15.14 -8.99 25.14
N LEU A 411 -14.14 -9.46 25.89
CA LEU A 411 -13.08 -8.65 26.47
C LEU A 411 -11.85 -8.56 25.56
N ASP A 412 -11.96 -9.01 24.31
CA ASP A 412 -10.87 -8.95 23.37
C ASP A 412 -10.75 -7.53 22.78
N THR A 413 -9.72 -6.81 23.23
CA THR A 413 -9.49 -5.38 22.96
C THR A 413 -8.97 -5.08 21.57
N THR A 414 -8.44 -6.08 20.84
CA THR A 414 -8.02 -5.88 19.45
C THR A 414 -9.21 -5.84 18.48
N ASN A 415 -10.31 -6.51 18.82
CA ASN A 415 -11.56 -6.36 18.09
C ASN A 415 -12.27 -5.06 18.48
N GLN A 416 -12.27 -4.09 17.58
CA GLN A 416 -12.84 -2.76 17.83
C GLN A 416 -14.34 -2.78 18.14
N ASP A 417 -15.10 -3.73 17.56
CA ASP A 417 -16.54 -3.84 17.83
C ASP A 417 -16.83 -4.20 19.29
N ASN A 418 -15.98 -5.01 19.94
CA ASN A 418 -16.10 -5.30 21.38
C ASN A 418 -15.90 -4.02 22.21
N THR A 419 -14.86 -3.25 21.90
CA THR A 419 -14.51 -2.03 22.63
C THR A 419 -15.58 -0.95 22.42
N VAL A 420 -16.09 -0.81 21.20
CA VAL A 420 -17.23 0.09 20.89
C VAL A 420 -18.54 -0.41 21.53
N GLU A 421 -18.77 -1.72 21.65
CA GLU A 421 -19.89 -2.27 22.43
C GLU A 421 -19.77 -1.97 23.92
N GLU A 422 -18.57 -1.96 24.52
CA GLU A 422 -18.39 -1.63 25.94
C GLU A 422 -18.50 -0.11 26.18
N ILE A 423 -17.97 0.73 25.29
CA ILE A 423 -18.18 2.19 25.30
C ILE A 423 -19.67 2.54 25.25
N LYS A 424 -20.46 1.87 24.38
CA LYS A 424 -21.93 2.05 24.29
C LYS A 424 -22.72 1.65 25.55
N LYS A 425 -22.07 1.15 26.59
CA LYS A 425 -22.66 0.84 27.91
C LYS A 425 -22.27 1.85 29.00
N ASP A 426 -21.36 2.77 28.69
CA ASP A 426 -20.89 3.82 29.60
C ASP A 426 -21.43 5.18 29.15
N ASP A 427 -22.49 5.65 29.81
CA ASP A 427 -23.15 6.94 29.52
C ASP A 427 -22.22 8.18 29.68
N THR A 428 -20.95 7.99 30.10
CA THR A 428 -19.97 9.07 30.27
C THR A 428 -19.02 9.26 29.08
N LEU A 429 -19.04 8.36 28.09
CA LEU A 429 -18.15 8.38 26.93
C LEU A 429 -18.91 8.58 25.62
N ASP A 430 -18.48 9.57 24.83
CA ASP A 430 -18.95 9.72 23.45
C ASP A 430 -18.57 8.50 22.59
N ILE A 431 -19.39 8.19 21.58
CA ILE A 431 -19.03 7.15 20.62
C ILE A 431 -17.86 7.68 19.74
N PRO A 432 -16.74 6.94 19.62
CA PRO A 432 -15.62 7.36 18.78
C PRO A 432 -16.05 7.52 17.32
N SER A 433 -15.56 8.55 16.64
CA SER A 433 -15.86 8.75 15.22
C SER A 433 -15.16 7.70 14.35
N LYS A 434 -15.84 7.32 13.28
CA LYS A 434 -15.43 6.25 12.37
C LYS A 434 -14.60 6.83 11.23
N TYR A 435 -13.43 6.27 11.00
CA TYR A 435 -12.57 6.64 9.88
C TYR A 435 -12.74 5.60 8.77
N GLN A 436 -12.69 6.04 7.52
CA GLN A 436 -12.79 5.20 6.33
C GLN A 436 -11.54 5.39 5.47
N LEU A 437 -11.06 4.32 4.83
CA LEU A 437 -9.92 4.37 3.91
C LEU A 437 -10.33 5.14 2.65
N VAL A 438 -9.53 6.15 2.28
CA VAL A 438 -9.75 7.02 1.10
C VAL A 438 -8.69 6.76 0.04
N GLY A 439 -7.50 6.28 0.41
CA GLY A 439 -6.48 5.93 -0.57
C GLY A 439 -5.35 5.06 -0.04
N VAL A 440 -4.64 4.45 -0.97
CA VAL A 440 -3.47 3.60 -0.78
C VAL A 440 -2.45 3.97 -1.85
N VAL A 441 -1.24 4.39 -1.45
CA VAL A 441 -0.15 4.68 -2.37
C VAL A 441 0.93 3.61 -2.23
N PHE A 442 1.28 2.97 -3.35
CA PHE A 442 2.38 2.00 -3.47
C PHE A 442 3.58 2.61 -4.19
N SER A 443 3.33 3.49 -5.16
CA SER A 443 4.31 4.37 -5.82
C SER A 443 3.61 5.54 -6.52
N ASP A 444 4.38 6.45 -7.13
CA ASP A 444 3.88 7.50 -8.01
C ASP A 444 3.19 6.95 -9.26
N LEU A 445 3.63 5.78 -9.73
CA LEU A 445 3.03 5.03 -10.84
C LEU A 445 1.83 4.15 -10.45
N ARG A 446 1.60 3.90 -9.15
CA ARG A 446 0.57 2.94 -8.70
C ARG A 446 -0.03 3.32 -7.35
N TYR A 447 -1.32 3.64 -7.40
CA TYR A 447 -2.11 4.01 -6.23
C TYR A 447 -3.59 3.63 -6.44
N ALA A 448 -4.28 3.33 -5.35
CA ALA A 448 -5.72 3.19 -5.33
C ALA A 448 -6.33 4.35 -4.55
N TYR A 449 -7.47 4.87 -5.01
CA TYR A 449 -8.20 5.94 -4.34
C TYR A 449 -9.71 5.69 -4.39
N ARG A 450 -10.42 6.29 -3.45
CA ARG A 450 -11.88 6.24 -3.37
C ARG A 450 -12.44 7.58 -3.81
N THR A 451 -13.33 7.55 -4.79
CA THR A 451 -14.05 8.74 -5.27
C THR A 451 -15.09 9.21 -4.24
N ALA A 452 -15.53 10.47 -4.34
CA ALA A 452 -16.67 10.97 -3.56
C ALA A 452 -17.95 10.10 -3.72
N ASN A 453 -18.15 9.49 -4.89
CA ASN A 453 -19.24 8.53 -5.15
C ASN A 453 -19.11 7.20 -4.37
N ASN A 454 -18.07 7.03 -3.56
CA ASN A 454 -17.66 5.82 -2.84
C ASN A 454 -17.17 4.64 -3.73
N ASP A 455 -17.16 4.79 -5.05
CA ASP A 455 -16.48 3.88 -5.99
C ASP A 455 -14.96 3.92 -5.75
N TRP A 456 -14.32 2.74 -5.72
CA TRP A 456 -12.86 2.58 -5.70
C TRP A 456 -12.28 2.59 -7.11
N VAL A 457 -11.11 3.20 -7.26
CA VAL A 457 -10.36 3.34 -8.51
C VAL A 457 -8.91 2.93 -8.27
N LEU A 458 -8.38 2.08 -9.15
CA LEU A 458 -6.96 1.76 -9.23
C LEU A 458 -6.35 2.52 -10.41
N PHE A 459 -5.22 3.18 -10.17
CA PHE A 459 -4.36 3.74 -11.21
C PHE A 459 -3.07 2.92 -11.32
N LEU A 460 -2.69 2.59 -12.55
CA LEU A 460 -1.44 1.95 -12.95
C LEU A 460 -0.84 2.74 -14.12
N ALA A 461 0.48 2.95 -14.12
CA ALA A 461 1.21 3.54 -15.23
C ALA A 461 2.45 2.72 -15.57
N ASP A 462 2.61 2.36 -16.84
CA ASP A 462 3.69 1.52 -17.33
C ASP A 462 4.88 2.39 -17.76
N ALA A 463 5.99 2.26 -17.02
CA ALA A 463 7.21 3.04 -17.22
C ALA A 463 8.47 2.15 -17.27
N PRO A 464 8.63 1.29 -18.30
CA PRO A 464 9.73 0.33 -18.38
C PRO A 464 11.12 0.97 -18.38
N ASN A 465 11.23 2.20 -18.91
CA ASN A 465 12.46 2.99 -18.96
C ASN A 465 12.43 4.19 -17.97
N GLY A 466 11.54 4.17 -16.97
CA GLY A 466 11.32 5.27 -16.02
C GLY A 466 10.48 6.44 -16.56
N VAL A 467 10.30 6.55 -17.88
CA VAL A 467 9.31 7.41 -18.55
C VAL A 467 8.02 6.62 -18.75
N VAL A 468 6.85 7.22 -18.48
CA VAL A 468 5.54 6.57 -18.68
C VAL A 468 5.19 6.52 -20.16
N ILE A 469 4.73 5.35 -20.61
CA ILE A 469 4.34 5.10 -22.00
C ILE A 469 2.82 4.91 -22.12
N ASP A 470 2.19 4.25 -21.15
CA ASP A 470 0.74 4.01 -21.11
C ASP A 470 0.22 4.04 -19.66
N PHE A 471 -1.09 4.20 -19.47
CA PHE A 471 -1.73 4.17 -18.16
C PHE A 471 -3.10 3.48 -18.19
N GLN A 472 -3.45 2.83 -17.07
CA GLN A 472 -4.74 2.22 -16.85
C GLN A 472 -5.39 2.80 -15.59
N SER A 473 -6.58 3.36 -15.74
CA SER A 473 -7.47 3.75 -14.64
C SER A 473 -8.72 2.86 -14.68
N THR A 474 -8.87 1.98 -13.68
CA THR A 474 -9.96 1.01 -13.60
C THR A 474 -10.75 1.17 -12.31
N ARG A 475 -12.07 0.96 -12.39
CA ARG A 475 -12.88 0.81 -11.17
C ARG A 475 -12.63 -0.58 -10.58
N CYS A 476 -12.46 -0.65 -9.28
CA CYS A 476 -12.23 -1.87 -8.53
C CYS A 476 -13.14 -1.92 -7.29
N THR A 477 -13.07 -3.02 -6.55
CA THR A 477 -13.72 -3.21 -5.27
C THR A 477 -12.69 -3.10 -4.14
N PHE A 478 -13.14 -2.76 -2.93
CA PHE A 478 -12.27 -2.79 -1.75
C PHE A 478 -11.63 -4.18 -1.50
N GLY A 479 -12.28 -5.27 -1.94
CA GLY A 479 -11.71 -6.63 -1.88
C GLY A 479 -10.44 -6.77 -2.74
N GLU A 480 -10.44 -6.21 -3.94
CA GLU A 480 -9.27 -6.19 -4.83
C GLU A 480 -8.19 -5.24 -4.29
N VAL A 481 -8.55 -4.04 -3.80
CA VAL A 481 -7.61 -3.12 -3.13
C VAL A 481 -6.92 -3.80 -1.95
N ARG A 482 -7.65 -4.57 -1.13
CA ARG A 482 -7.06 -5.38 -0.07
C ARG A 482 -6.11 -6.44 -0.61
N SER A 483 -6.48 -7.19 -1.65
CA SER A 483 -5.58 -8.17 -2.27
C SER A 483 -4.28 -7.52 -2.76
N TYR A 484 -4.34 -6.35 -3.41
CA TYR A 484 -3.13 -5.62 -3.82
C TYR A 484 -2.23 -5.21 -2.63
N VAL A 485 -2.77 -4.99 -1.42
CA VAL A 485 -1.96 -4.75 -0.20
C VAL A 485 -1.47 -6.05 0.46
N GLU A 486 -2.25 -7.14 0.39
CA GLU A 486 -1.83 -8.45 0.90
C GLU A 486 -0.75 -9.12 0.02
N ASP A 487 -0.76 -8.84 -1.29
CA ASP A 487 0.17 -9.37 -2.31
C ASP A 487 1.40 -8.47 -2.55
N GLU A 488 1.44 -7.24 -2.03
CA GLU A 488 2.59 -6.33 -2.19
C GLU A 488 3.84 -6.88 -1.48
N PRO A 489 5.02 -6.91 -2.13
CA PRO A 489 6.23 -7.36 -1.47
C PRO A 489 6.63 -6.47 -0.28
N ASN A 490 7.09 -7.12 0.78
CA ASN A 490 7.44 -6.50 2.07
C ASN A 490 8.70 -5.61 2.02
N ASP A 491 9.31 -5.39 0.85
CA ASP A 491 10.52 -4.59 0.65
C ASP A 491 10.21 -3.11 0.36
N LYS A 492 8.92 -2.73 0.24
CA LYS A 492 8.47 -1.37 -0.04
C LYS A 492 7.66 -0.76 1.10
N PHE A 493 7.64 0.57 1.13
CA PHE A 493 6.69 1.33 1.91
C PHE A 493 5.29 1.22 1.29
N ILE A 494 4.27 1.12 2.15
CA ILE A 494 2.86 1.26 1.75
C ILE A 494 2.27 2.42 2.56
N PHE A 495 1.66 3.38 1.89
CA PHE A 495 1.07 4.54 2.56
C PHE A 495 -0.46 4.52 2.45
N LEU A 496 -1.14 4.56 3.60
CA LEU A 496 -2.59 4.50 3.73
C LEU A 496 -3.14 5.85 4.17
N VAL A 497 -4.20 6.33 3.51
CA VAL A 497 -4.90 7.57 3.87
C VAL A 497 -6.29 7.23 4.37
N TYR A 498 -6.56 7.59 5.63
CA TYR A 498 -7.87 7.47 6.26
C TYR A 498 -8.47 8.86 6.52
N ALA A 499 -9.80 8.99 6.41
CA ALA A 499 -10.51 10.23 6.78
C ALA A 499 -11.76 9.93 7.61
N ASP A 500 -12.14 10.90 8.45
CA ASP A 500 -13.32 10.83 9.30
C ASP A 500 -14.64 10.82 8.48
N GLU A 501 -15.63 10.03 8.91
CA GLU A 501 -16.96 9.98 8.27
C GLU A 501 -17.73 11.33 8.36
N GLY A 502 -17.24 12.29 9.14
CA GLY A 502 -17.69 13.69 9.14
C GLY A 502 -17.08 14.55 8.02
N THR A 503 -15.85 14.27 7.56
CA THR A 503 -15.19 15.02 6.45
C THR A 503 -15.51 14.46 5.07
N LEU A 504 -15.98 13.22 4.99
CA LEU A 504 -16.43 12.53 3.78
C LEU A 504 -17.92 12.78 3.43
N ARG A 505 -18.56 13.80 4.01
CA ARG A 505 -19.98 14.10 3.75
C ARG A 505 -20.15 15.04 2.57
N ASP A 506 -20.88 14.60 1.57
CA ASP A 506 -21.25 15.40 0.39
C ASP A 506 -22.17 16.58 0.77
N GLU A 507 -21.59 17.75 0.98
CA GLU A 507 -22.23 19.03 0.71
C GLU A 507 -21.99 19.38 -0.77
N GLN A 508 -22.98 19.97 -1.47
CA GLN A 508 -22.86 20.22 -2.91
C GLN A 508 -21.72 21.20 -3.23
N LEU A 509 -20.67 20.70 -3.90
CA LEU A 509 -19.45 21.44 -4.19
C LEU A 509 -19.66 22.49 -5.29
N GLU A 510 -19.89 23.74 -4.91
CA GLU A 510 -19.99 24.85 -5.87
C GLU A 510 -18.60 25.36 -6.29
N LEU A 511 -18.15 24.98 -7.48
CA LEU A 511 -16.89 25.49 -8.06
C LEU A 511 -16.91 27.04 -8.23
N PRO A 512 -15.81 27.76 -7.95
CA PRO A 512 -15.71 29.20 -8.17
C PRO A 512 -15.93 29.63 -9.64
N PRO A 513 -16.40 30.86 -9.89
CA PRO A 513 -16.73 31.32 -11.25
C PRO A 513 -15.51 31.41 -12.18
N ASN A 514 -14.33 31.80 -11.68
CA ASN A 514 -13.14 31.84 -12.54
C ASN A 514 -12.73 30.42 -12.97
N LEU A 515 -12.81 29.45 -12.05
CA LEU A 515 -12.53 28.04 -12.32
C LEU A 515 -13.54 27.43 -13.32
N LYS A 516 -14.84 27.73 -13.19
CA LYS A 516 -15.87 27.39 -14.18
C LYS A 516 -15.54 27.98 -15.56
N SER A 517 -15.06 29.22 -15.62
CA SER A 517 -14.67 29.87 -16.88
C SER A 517 -13.41 29.28 -17.51
N PHE A 518 -12.48 28.78 -16.71
CA PHE A 518 -11.26 28.10 -17.17
C PHE A 518 -11.63 26.79 -17.89
N PHE A 519 -12.44 25.93 -17.27
CA PHE A 519 -12.87 24.67 -17.89
C PHE A 519 -13.79 24.88 -19.09
N SER A 520 -14.61 25.94 -19.09
CA SER A 520 -15.43 26.27 -20.27
C SER A 520 -14.57 26.53 -21.51
N LYS A 521 -13.44 27.22 -21.37
CA LYS A 521 -12.47 27.44 -22.47
C LYS A 521 -11.70 26.17 -22.83
N ASP A 522 -11.35 25.35 -21.84
CA ASP A 522 -10.62 24.11 -22.09
C ASP A 522 -11.46 23.07 -22.84
N ASN A 523 -12.74 22.91 -22.48
CA ASN A 523 -13.65 22.02 -23.21
C ASN A 523 -13.92 22.55 -24.64
N GLU A 524 -14.06 23.87 -24.82
CA GLU A 524 -14.12 24.51 -26.14
C GLU A 524 -12.86 24.23 -26.97
N PHE A 525 -11.66 24.34 -26.37
CA PHE A 525 -10.39 24.03 -27.03
C PHE A 525 -10.26 22.54 -27.39
N LEU A 526 -10.66 21.64 -26.49
CA LEU A 526 -10.69 20.18 -26.72
C LEU A 526 -11.61 19.82 -27.91
N HIS A 527 -12.83 20.34 -27.95
CA HIS A 527 -13.73 20.14 -29.09
C HIS A 527 -13.14 20.69 -30.40
N ASN A 528 -12.52 21.88 -30.36
CA ASN A 528 -11.84 22.45 -31.53
C ASN A 528 -10.64 21.61 -32.00
N GLN A 529 -9.91 20.92 -31.11
CA GLN A 529 -8.86 19.97 -31.52
C GLN A 529 -9.45 18.72 -32.17
N ILE A 530 -10.51 18.15 -31.59
CA ILE A 530 -11.19 16.96 -32.12
C ILE A 530 -11.79 17.25 -33.50
N GLU A 531 -12.49 18.37 -33.68
CA GLU A 531 -13.05 18.76 -34.98
C GLU A 531 -11.95 18.97 -36.05
N LYS A 532 -10.81 19.55 -35.69
CA LYS A 532 -9.65 19.66 -36.59
C LYS A 532 -9.08 18.29 -36.97
N ALA A 533 -8.97 17.36 -36.02
CA ALA A 533 -8.48 16.00 -36.28
C ALA A 533 -9.45 15.15 -37.14
N GLU A 534 -10.75 15.39 -37.02
CA GLU A 534 -11.76 14.74 -37.88
C GLU A 534 -11.78 15.34 -39.29
N ASN A 535 -11.77 16.66 -39.42
CA ASN A 535 -11.76 17.32 -40.74
C ASN A 535 -10.42 17.14 -41.48
N GLY A 536 -9.29 17.13 -40.77
CA GLY A 536 -7.96 16.92 -41.36
C GLY A 536 -7.76 15.54 -42.02
N ASN A 537 -8.54 14.54 -41.61
CA ASN A 537 -8.54 13.21 -42.24
C ASN A 537 -9.31 13.14 -43.58
N VAL A 538 -9.88 14.25 -44.06
CA VAL A 538 -10.67 14.29 -45.31
C VAL A 538 -9.86 14.76 -46.52
N GLU A 539 -8.78 15.53 -46.34
CA GLU A 539 -7.98 16.08 -47.44
C GLU A 539 -6.77 15.22 -47.84
N ILE A 540 -7.03 13.99 -48.33
CA ILE A 540 -6.06 13.22 -49.14
C ILE A 540 -6.66 12.81 -50.49
N THR A 541 -6.99 13.80 -51.33
CA THR A 541 -6.81 13.67 -52.79
C THR A 541 -6.76 15.02 -53.50
N GLN A 542 -5.83 15.15 -54.45
CA GLN A 542 -5.76 16.19 -55.49
C GLN A 542 -5.53 17.65 -55.03
N ILE A 543 -4.25 17.97 -54.81
CA ILE A 543 -3.68 19.26 -55.24
C ILE A 543 -2.63 18.95 -56.32
N ASP A 544 -2.60 19.76 -57.38
CA ASP A 544 -1.93 19.43 -58.65
C ASP A 544 -0.40 19.55 -58.64
N ASP A 545 0.24 18.68 -59.42
CA ASP A 545 1.67 18.64 -59.72
C ASP A 545 2.05 19.73 -60.76
N SER A 546 2.14 21.00 -60.34
CA SER A 546 2.72 22.06 -61.18
C SER A 546 3.20 23.32 -60.44
N SER A 547 4.45 23.32 -59.93
CA SER A 547 5.25 24.56 -59.82
C SER A 547 6.76 24.28 -59.73
N HIS A 548 7.38 23.95 -60.86
CA HIS A 548 8.82 24.14 -61.04
C HIS A 548 9.13 25.64 -61.15
N GLU A 549 9.91 26.20 -60.21
CA GLU A 549 10.72 27.39 -60.47
C GLU A 549 12.17 27.12 -60.04
N ASP A 550 13.07 27.04 -61.03
CA ASP A 550 14.50 26.89 -60.81
C ASP A 550 15.12 28.23 -60.35
N VAL A 551 16.07 28.17 -59.41
CA VAL A 551 16.99 29.28 -59.12
C VAL A 551 18.43 28.78 -59.12
N ASP A 552 19.27 29.43 -59.94
CA ASP A 552 20.62 28.99 -60.30
C ASP A 552 21.59 28.79 -59.12
N ARG A 553 22.41 27.74 -59.21
CA ARG A 553 23.75 27.73 -58.62
C ARG A 553 24.73 28.51 -59.50
N LYS A 554 25.66 29.23 -58.87
CA LYS A 554 26.92 29.65 -59.51
C LYS A 554 28.10 29.42 -58.57
N ASP A 555 29.17 28.88 -59.14
CA ASP A 555 30.33 28.33 -58.43
C ASP A 555 31.52 29.32 -58.38
N SER A 556 32.61 28.86 -57.73
CA SER A 556 34.01 29.37 -57.83
C SER A 556 34.30 30.77 -57.25
N ASP A 557 35.49 31.07 -56.68
CA ASP A 557 36.67 30.26 -56.29
C ASP A 557 37.51 31.09 -55.28
N GLY A 558 38.48 30.49 -54.58
CA GLY A 558 39.62 31.25 -54.00
C GLY A 558 40.26 30.71 -52.71
N GLU A 559 41.57 30.46 -52.73
CA GLU A 559 42.33 29.91 -51.60
C GLU A 559 43.00 30.95 -50.67
N VAL A 560 42.95 30.65 -49.37
CA VAL A 560 44.02 30.72 -48.35
C VAL A 560 45.28 31.57 -48.63
N LYS A 561 45.61 32.48 -47.68
CA LYS A 561 47.01 32.65 -47.22
C LYS A 561 47.19 33.29 -45.83
N LEU A 562 48.30 32.93 -45.20
CA LEU A 562 48.88 33.47 -43.95
C LEU A 562 49.57 34.85 -44.27
N ASP A 563 50.11 35.64 -43.34
CA ASP A 563 50.87 35.30 -42.11
C ASP A 563 51.10 36.51 -41.16
N SER A 564 51.67 36.24 -39.97
CA SER A 564 52.55 37.04 -39.04
C SER A 564 52.62 38.59 -39.11
N THR A 565 52.91 39.40 -38.06
CA THR A 565 53.46 39.26 -36.68
C THR A 565 53.04 40.54 -35.85
N SER A 566 53.45 40.94 -34.63
CA SER A 566 54.40 40.51 -33.56
C SER A 566 54.18 41.33 -32.25
N GLU A 567 54.55 40.76 -31.09
CA GLU A 567 55.09 41.44 -29.85
C GLU A 567 54.15 42.36 -28.99
N VAL A 568 54.04 42.26 -27.64
CA VAL A 568 55.01 42.34 -26.49
C VAL A 568 55.35 43.81 -26.13
N LYS A 569 55.24 44.34 -24.88
CA LYS A 569 55.00 43.82 -23.50
C LYS A 569 54.38 44.94 -22.57
N PRO A 570 54.09 44.72 -21.27
CA PRO A 570 53.40 45.68 -20.37
C PRO A 570 54.29 46.36 -19.31
N ASP A 571 53.70 47.34 -18.61
CA ASP A 571 53.99 47.82 -17.24
C ASP A 571 52.64 48.29 -16.63
N SER A 572 52.22 48.14 -15.36
CA SER A 572 52.81 47.96 -14.01
C SER A 572 52.63 49.20 -13.11
N ALA A 573 51.94 49.03 -11.96
CA ALA A 573 51.95 49.80 -10.69
C ALA A 573 51.82 51.36 -10.69
N SER A 574 51.25 52.04 -9.69
CA SER A 574 50.43 51.68 -8.51
C SER A 574 49.80 52.97 -7.91
N ASP A 575 49.04 52.83 -6.82
CA ASP A 575 48.74 53.84 -5.78
C ASP A 575 47.99 55.15 -6.14
N LEU A 576 46.78 55.32 -5.59
CA LEU A 576 46.59 56.11 -4.35
C LEU A 576 45.14 56.01 -3.79
N ILE A 577 44.98 56.42 -2.53
CA ILE A 577 43.74 56.39 -1.74
C ILE A 577 43.34 57.84 -1.37
N ASP A 578 42.12 58.01 -0.85
CA ASP A 578 41.53 59.17 -0.15
C ASP A 578 40.56 60.07 -0.97
N ILE A 579 39.26 59.81 -0.82
CA ILE A 579 38.30 60.62 -0.03
C ILE A 579 36.98 59.84 0.15
#